data_AF-A0A2D6FJM6-F1
#
_entry.id   AF-A0A2D6FJM6-F1
#
_cell.length_a   1.000
_cell.length_b   1.000
_cell.length_c   1.000
_cell.angle_alpha   90.00
_cell.angle_beta   90.00
_cell.angle_gamma   90.00
#
_symmetry.space_group_name_H-M   'P 1'
#
loop_
_entity.id
_entity.type
_entity.pdbx_description
1 polymer ?
#
loop_
_entity_poly.entity_id
_entity_poly.type
_entity_poly.pdbx_seq_one_letter_code
_entity_poly.pdbx_strand_id
1 'polypeptide(L)'
;MANLLADALLAGQRVQQGQQAIDLNQQKIQQQRMIQGVQADAQSIFDLKNQLQAGATDQDLFTNIQNQIAQRQAAGLDVNNLVDAGNILQSQGREGFAADLQAGEEHLQTFQKAGLIDLPGLAGKRVQSSVAVPGGTRQISSTGQISFTPRSEEERIATARAETEKQLRAKESKLELERGISDVKVKENKLKQLNKDRSAIVKDFRTQSQLAAAQIPTINNTLKKLERISTGSFAEQKAKLKRFFGLDAANEEAFMAETNKLVLNAAEKMKGALSERDLTFLVKSTANIGNTVAGNIQILNDIKKLAEHSIGVNKKLKKFIKGGGKPEDFEPPLLTVTTTGAAVPQQLSPEQKQSRKAQLFEELRKARGQ
;
A
#
# COMPACT_ATOMS: atom_id res chain seq x y z
N MET A 1 -2.96 -23.23 -22.00
CA MET A 1 -3.64 -23.19 -20.69
C MET A 1 -2.73 -23.56 -19.53
N ALA A 2 -1.74 -24.45 -19.72
CA ALA A 2 -0.78 -24.86 -18.67
C ALA A 2 -0.09 -23.69 -17.94
N ASN A 3 0.36 -22.65 -18.66
CA ASN A 3 1.08 -21.53 -18.02
C ASN A 3 0.20 -20.65 -17.12
N LEU A 4 -1.10 -20.52 -17.43
CA LEU A 4 -2.04 -19.76 -16.57
C LEU A 4 -2.34 -20.50 -15.25
N LEU A 5 -2.34 -21.83 -15.29
CA LEU A 5 -2.49 -22.65 -14.09
C LEU A 5 -1.23 -22.57 -13.22
N ALA A 6 -0.05 -22.58 -13.84
CA ALA A 6 1.23 -22.44 -13.13
C ALA A 6 1.36 -21.08 -12.43
N ASP A 7 1.01 -19.98 -13.10
CA ASP A 7 1.08 -18.64 -12.51
C ASP A 7 0.07 -18.42 -11.38
N ALA A 8 -1.15 -18.97 -11.52
CA ALA A 8 -2.15 -18.94 -10.46
C ALA A 8 -1.73 -19.76 -9.24
N LEU A 9 -1.09 -20.92 -9.47
CA LEU A 9 -0.54 -21.77 -8.40
C LEU A 9 0.59 -21.04 -7.66
N LEU A 10 1.49 -20.36 -8.39
CA LEU A 10 2.59 -19.60 -7.81
C LEU A 10 2.10 -18.37 -7.02
N ALA A 11 1.08 -17.68 -7.51
CA ALA A 11 0.44 -16.58 -6.79
C ALA A 11 -0.23 -17.07 -5.49
N GLY A 12 -0.93 -18.20 -5.55
CA GLY A 12 -1.52 -18.86 -4.37
C GLY A 12 -0.47 -19.23 -3.32
N GLN A 13 0.66 -19.82 -3.75
CA GLN A 13 1.78 -20.16 -2.86
C GLN A 13 2.39 -18.92 -2.20
N ARG A 14 2.56 -17.81 -2.93
CA ARG A 14 3.11 -16.56 -2.36
C ARG A 14 2.17 -15.93 -1.33
N VAL A 15 0.86 -15.97 -1.57
CA VAL A 15 -0.14 -15.49 -0.59
C VAL A 15 -0.11 -16.37 0.66
N GLN A 16 -0.03 -17.69 0.50
CA GLN A 16 0.06 -18.63 1.61
C GLN A 16 1.34 -18.43 2.44
N GLN A 17 2.49 -18.24 1.79
CA GLN A 17 3.76 -17.93 2.46
C GLN A 17 3.71 -16.58 3.18
N GLY A 18 3.09 -15.57 2.57
CA GLY A 18 2.86 -14.27 3.19
C GLY A 18 2.01 -14.36 4.46
N GLN A 19 0.93 -15.15 4.42
CA GLN A 19 0.07 -15.38 5.58
C GLN A 19 0.82 -16.12 6.70
N GLN A 20 1.57 -17.18 6.36
CA GLN A 20 2.38 -17.91 7.35
C GLN A 20 3.43 -17.02 8.03
N ALA A 21 4.05 -16.10 7.28
CA ALA A 21 5.00 -15.15 7.86
C ALA A 21 4.33 -14.14 8.82
N ILE A 22 3.11 -13.70 8.50
CA ILE A 22 2.32 -12.83 9.38
C ILE A 22 1.95 -13.58 10.67
N ASP A 23 1.46 -14.81 10.54
CA ASP A 23 1.04 -15.63 11.69
C ASP A 23 2.23 -15.93 12.61
N LEU A 24 3.39 -16.28 12.05
CA LEU A 24 4.62 -16.50 12.81
C LEU A 24 5.09 -15.23 13.54
N ASN A 25 4.97 -14.06 12.90
CA ASN A 25 5.34 -12.80 13.53
C ASN A 25 4.37 -12.43 14.66
N GLN A 26 3.07 -12.67 14.48
CA GLN A 26 2.09 -12.48 15.55
C GLN A 26 2.37 -13.42 16.73
N GLN A 27 2.71 -14.68 16.49
CA GLN A 27 3.11 -15.62 17.54
C GLN A 27 4.36 -15.14 18.29
N LYS A 28 5.38 -14.64 17.60
CA LYS A 28 6.58 -14.08 18.24
C LYS A 28 6.27 -12.86 19.09
N ILE A 29 5.41 -11.95 18.62
CA ILE A 29 4.98 -10.78 19.38
C ILE A 29 4.20 -11.21 20.64
N GLN A 30 3.32 -12.21 20.52
CA GLN A 30 2.59 -12.77 21.67
C GLN A 30 3.53 -13.41 22.69
N GLN A 31 4.49 -14.24 22.24
CA GLN A 31 5.51 -14.82 23.11
C GLN A 31 6.35 -13.76 23.81
N GLN A 32 6.77 -12.71 23.09
CA GLN A 32 7.55 -11.63 23.68
C GLN A 32 6.75 -10.85 24.74
N ARG A 33 5.46 -10.59 24.50
CA ARG A 33 4.58 -9.97 25.49
C ARG A 33 4.38 -10.86 26.72
N MET A 34 4.25 -12.18 26.53
CA MET A 34 4.15 -13.12 27.63
C MET A 34 5.41 -13.10 28.50
N ILE A 35 6.60 -13.13 27.90
CA ILE A 35 7.88 -13.04 28.61
C ILE A 35 7.99 -11.71 29.37
N GLN A 36 7.61 -10.59 28.74
CA GLN A 36 7.59 -9.28 29.38
C GLN A 36 6.63 -9.22 30.56
N GLY A 37 5.45 -9.85 30.44
CA GLY A 37 4.48 -9.98 31.53
C GLY A 37 5.05 -10.76 32.72
N VAL A 38 5.65 -11.94 32.48
CA VAL A 38 6.26 -12.76 33.53
C VAL A 38 7.44 -12.04 34.21
N GLN A 39 8.26 -11.31 33.45
CA GLN A 39 9.33 -10.50 34.03
C GLN A 39 8.80 -9.35 34.89
N ALA A 40 7.73 -8.68 34.44
CA ALA A 40 7.08 -7.66 35.22
C ALA A 40 6.47 -8.24 36.51
N ASP A 41 5.86 -9.42 36.45
CA ASP A 41 5.36 -10.17 37.62
C ASP A 41 6.45 -10.46 38.62
N ALA A 42 7.59 -10.93 38.15
CA ALA A 42 8.71 -11.20 39.04
C ALA A 42 9.28 -9.95 39.71
N GLN A 43 9.41 -8.86 38.97
CA GLN A 43 9.86 -7.59 39.55
C GLN A 43 8.86 -7.07 40.59
N SER A 44 7.57 -7.09 40.27
CA SER A 44 6.49 -6.70 41.17
C SER A 44 6.49 -7.50 42.47
N ILE A 45 6.55 -8.83 42.38
CA ILE A 45 6.58 -9.72 43.54
C ILE A 45 7.81 -9.45 44.40
N PHE A 46 8.98 -9.28 43.78
CA PHE A 46 10.22 -8.97 44.49
C PHE A 46 10.15 -7.63 45.23
N ASP A 47 9.67 -6.58 44.57
CA ASP A 47 9.57 -5.24 45.17
C ASP A 47 8.57 -5.22 46.33
N LEU A 48 7.41 -5.85 46.17
CA LEU A 48 6.38 -5.94 47.21
C LEU A 48 6.86 -6.77 48.41
N LYS A 49 7.57 -7.88 48.16
CA LYS A 49 8.15 -8.70 49.23
C LYS A 49 9.21 -7.94 50.02
N ASN A 50 10.08 -7.19 49.34
CA ASN A 50 11.09 -6.37 50.00
C ASN A 50 10.46 -5.25 50.85
N GLN A 51 9.40 -4.62 50.36
CA GLN A 51 8.67 -3.61 51.13
C GLN A 51 7.98 -4.21 52.36
N LEU A 52 7.35 -5.37 52.20
CA LEU A 52 6.74 -6.10 53.30
C LEU A 52 7.77 -6.45 54.38
N GLN A 53 8.94 -6.96 53.99
CA GLN A 53 10.05 -7.26 54.91
C GLN A 53 10.66 -6.02 55.57
N ALA A 54 10.67 -4.89 54.87
CA ALA A 54 11.09 -3.60 55.41
C ALA A 54 10.05 -2.96 56.34
N GLY A 55 8.89 -3.58 56.52
CA GLY A 55 7.82 -3.11 57.41
C GLY A 55 6.88 -2.08 56.80
N ALA A 56 6.87 -1.89 55.48
CA ALA A 56 6.02 -0.91 54.77
C ALA A 56 4.53 -1.09 55.07
N THR A 57 3.82 -0.03 55.42
CA THR A 57 2.42 -0.12 55.88
C THR A 57 1.49 -0.65 54.77
N ASP A 58 0.29 -1.10 55.14
CA ASP A 58 -0.69 -1.60 54.17
C ASP A 58 -1.08 -0.53 53.15
N GLN A 59 -1.09 0.74 53.58
CA GLN A 59 -1.29 1.89 52.70
C GLN A 59 -0.14 2.09 51.71
N ASP A 60 1.11 1.89 52.14
CA ASP A 60 2.28 1.98 51.27
C ASP A 60 2.27 0.86 50.21
N LEU A 61 1.96 -0.37 50.64
CA LEU A 61 1.85 -1.53 49.76
C LEU A 61 0.72 -1.33 48.74
N PHE A 62 -0.45 -0.89 49.19
CA PHE A 62 -1.58 -0.62 48.30
C PHE A 62 -1.26 0.48 47.28
N THR A 63 -0.61 1.57 47.71
CA THR A 63 -0.18 2.66 46.82
C THR A 63 0.82 2.15 45.78
N ASN A 64 1.76 1.30 46.17
CA ASN A 64 2.69 0.68 45.22
C ASN A 64 1.97 -0.21 44.21
N ILE A 65 1.04 -1.07 44.66
CA ILE A 65 0.24 -1.92 43.77
C ILE A 65 -0.50 -1.07 42.72
N GLN A 66 -1.14 0.03 43.13
CA GLN A 66 -1.83 0.94 42.20
C GLN A 66 -0.87 1.58 41.18
N ASN A 67 0.32 2.01 41.63
CA ASN A 67 1.33 2.56 40.74
C ASN A 67 1.83 1.52 39.72
N GLN A 68 2.03 0.27 40.14
CA GLN A 68 2.44 -0.82 39.25
C GLN A 68 1.33 -1.19 38.25
N ILE A 69 0.06 -1.19 38.68
CA ILE A 69 -1.09 -1.38 37.77
C ILE A 69 -1.08 -0.30 36.70
N ALA A 70 -0.94 0.97 37.06
CA ALA A 70 -0.92 2.07 36.12
C ALA A 70 0.25 1.96 35.11
N GLN A 71 1.45 1.61 35.59
CA GLN A 71 2.62 1.40 34.73
C GLN A 71 2.41 0.24 33.74
N ARG A 72 1.82 -0.86 34.19
CA ARG A 72 1.57 -2.02 33.34
C ARG A 72 0.44 -1.81 32.33
N GLN A 73 -0.63 -1.12 32.74
CA GLN A 73 -1.69 -0.71 31.81
C GLN A 73 -1.13 0.19 30.70
N ALA A 74 -0.25 1.14 31.04
CA ALA A 74 0.42 1.99 30.06
C ALA A 74 1.33 1.17 29.10
N ALA A 75 1.88 0.05 29.57
CA ALA A 75 2.68 -0.87 28.76
C ALA A 75 1.84 -1.91 27.99
N GLY A 76 0.51 -1.96 28.20
CA GLY A 76 -0.37 -2.97 27.60
C GLY A 76 -0.13 -4.39 28.13
N LEU A 77 0.37 -4.52 29.36
CA LEU A 77 0.60 -5.78 30.06
C LEU A 77 -0.62 -6.18 30.91
N ASP A 78 -0.74 -7.47 31.21
CA ASP A 78 -1.76 -7.97 32.13
C ASP A 78 -1.51 -7.44 33.56
N VAL A 79 -2.60 -7.08 34.22
CA VAL A 79 -2.63 -6.52 35.58
C VAL A 79 -3.47 -7.33 36.55
N ASN A 80 -4.12 -8.42 36.10
CA ASN A 80 -5.02 -9.21 36.94
C ASN A 80 -4.32 -9.69 38.22
N ASN A 81 -3.08 -10.19 38.12
CA ASN A 81 -2.29 -10.62 39.28
C ASN A 81 -2.08 -9.51 40.31
N LEU A 82 -1.87 -8.25 39.88
CA LEU A 82 -1.71 -7.12 40.79
C LEU A 82 -3.03 -6.66 41.39
N VAL A 83 -4.12 -6.74 40.61
CA VAL A 83 -5.47 -6.44 41.09
C VAL A 83 -5.85 -7.45 42.17
N ASP A 84 -5.61 -8.73 41.94
CA ASP A 84 -5.87 -9.81 42.89
C ASP A 84 -5.01 -9.64 44.15
N ALA A 85 -3.71 -9.33 44.00
CA ALA A 85 -2.83 -9.04 45.12
C ALA A 85 -3.33 -7.85 45.96
N GLY A 86 -3.86 -6.80 45.32
CA GLY A 86 -4.51 -5.67 46.00
C GLY A 86 -5.78 -6.06 46.75
N ASN A 87 -6.61 -6.92 46.14
CA ASN A 87 -7.83 -7.44 46.76
C ASN A 87 -7.52 -8.35 47.96
N ILE A 88 -6.47 -9.18 47.85
CA ILE A 88 -5.99 -10.05 48.94
C ILE A 88 -5.48 -9.18 50.09
N LEU A 89 -4.67 -8.16 49.81
CA LEU A 89 -4.18 -7.24 50.84
C LEU A 89 -5.33 -6.57 51.60
N GLN A 90 -6.40 -6.16 50.91
CA GLN A 90 -7.56 -5.53 51.53
C GLN A 90 -8.44 -6.52 52.32
N SER A 91 -8.64 -7.73 51.82
CA SER A 91 -9.60 -8.69 52.38
C SER A 91 -9.00 -9.64 53.41
N GLN A 92 -7.74 -10.03 53.24
CA GLN A 92 -7.04 -11.00 54.07
C GLN A 92 -5.87 -10.39 54.86
N GLY A 93 -5.61 -9.09 54.67
CA GLY A 93 -4.54 -8.37 55.35
C GLY A 93 -3.13 -8.84 54.94
N ARG A 94 -2.14 -8.44 55.73
CA ARG A 94 -0.72 -8.71 55.46
C ARG A 94 -0.35 -10.19 55.38
N GLU A 95 -0.95 -11.04 56.21
CA GLU A 95 -0.61 -12.47 56.23
C GLU A 95 -1.08 -13.18 54.96
N GLY A 96 -2.32 -12.91 54.52
CA GLY A 96 -2.83 -13.44 53.25
C GLY A 96 -2.04 -12.91 52.05
N PHE A 97 -1.69 -11.63 52.07
CA PHE A 97 -0.85 -11.02 51.03
C PHE A 97 0.57 -11.62 50.98
N ALA A 98 1.19 -11.89 52.14
CA ALA A 98 2.50 -12.53 52.21
C ALA A 98 2.48 -13.95 51.64
N ALA A 99 1.43 -14.72 51.93
CA ALA A 99 1.24 -16.06 51.40
C ALA A 99 1.05 -16.04 49.87
N ASP A 100 0.30 -15.08 49.34
CA ASP A 100 0.10 -14.88 47.91
C ASP A 100 1.41 -14.54 47.19
N LEU A 101 2.20 -13.61 47.73
CA LEU A 101 3.52 -13.28 47.18
C LEU A 101 4.47 -14.50 47.18
N GLN A 102 4.42 -15.34 48.21
CA GLN A 102 5.20 -16.57 48.27
C GLN A 102 4.76 -17.59 47.21
N ALA A 103 3.46 -17.78 47.01
CA ALA A 103 2.94 -18.65 45.97
C ALA A 103 3.33 -18.14 44.56
N GLY A 104 3.27 -16.84 44.32
CA GLY A 104 3.74 -16.21 43.09
C GLY A 104 5.23 -16.42 42.86
N GLU A 105 6.05 -16.32 43.91
CA GLU A 105 7.48 -16.60 43.85
C GLU A 105 7.81 -18.05 43.48
N GLU A 106 7.11 -19.02 44.09
CA GLU A 106 7.25 -20.44 43.75
C GLU A 106 6.88 -20.72 42.29
N HIS A 107 5.82 -20.07 41.80
CA HIS A 107 5.44 -20.16 40.38
C HIS A 107 6.55 -19.60 39.48
N LEU A 108 7.14 -18.46 39.81
CA LEU A 108 8.25 -17.86 39.06
C LEU A 108 9.53 -18.70 39.04
N GLN A 109 9.81 -19.43 40.12
CA GLN A 109 10.92 -20.39 40.14
C GLN A 109 10.78 -21.47 39.08
N THR A 110 9.55 -21.85 38.70
CA THR A 110 9.33 -22.82 37.61
C THR A 110 9.75 -22.25 36.26
N PHE A 111 9.46 -20.97 35.98
CA PHE A 111 9.90 -20.29 34.75
C PHE A 111 11.41 -20.08 34.72
N GLN A 112 12.02 -19.78 35.88
CA GLN A 112 13.47 -19.65 35.99
C GLN A 112 14.17 -20.99 35.71
N LYS A 113 13.66 -22.10 36.30
CA LYS A 113 14.18 -23.45 36.04
C LYS A 113 14.03 -23.87 34.57
N ALA A 114 13.00 -23.37 33.89
CA ALA A 114 12.79 -23.57 32.46
C ALA A 114 13.70 -22.69 31.57
N GLY A 115 14.52 -21.80 32.16
CA GLY A 115 15.39 -20.88 31.42
C GLY A 115 14.65 -19.76 30.69
N LEU A 116 13.38 -19.52 31.04
CA LEU A 116 12.53 -18.51 30.40
C LEU A 116 12.75 -17.11 30.97
N ILE A 117 13.25 -17.03 32.21
CA ILE A 117 13.56 -15.78 32.92
C ILE A 117 14.84 -15.94 33.73
N ASP A 118 15.58 -14.84 33.90
CA ASP A 118 16.72 -14.76 34.81
C ASP A 118 16.31 -13.89 36.01
N LEU A 119 16.24 -14.48 37.19
CA LEU A 119 15.83 -13.79 38.42
C LEU A 119 16.98 -13.75 39.43
N PRO A 120 17.49 -12.56 39.78
CA PRO A 120 18.50 -12.44 40.84
C PRO A 120 17.87 -12.69 42.22
N GLY A 121 18.47 -13.60 43.02
CA GLY A 121 18.25 -13.67 44.48
C GLY A 121 17.41 -14.81 45.05
N LEU A 122 16.96 -15.78 44.25
CA LEU A 122 15.97 -16.80 44.67
C LEU A 122 16.50 -18.08 45.34
N ALA A 123 17.82 -18.30 45.41
CA ALA A 123 18.38 -19.47 46.09
C ALA A 123 18.78 -19.10 47.53
N GLY A 124 17.98 -19.53 48.51
CA GLY A 124 18.08 -19.24 49.95
C GLY A 124 19.35 -19.67 50.70
N LYS A 125 20.54 -19.46 50.14
CA LYS A 125 21.75 -19.31 50.95
C LYS A 125 21.73 -17.91 51.54
N ARG A 126 21.98 -17.77 52.85
CA ARG A 126 22.45 -16.50 53.42
C ARG A 126 23.85 -16.24 52.86
N VAL A 127 23.87 -15.80 51.61
CA VAL A 127 25.08 -15.39 50.90
C VAL A 127 25.50 -14.07 51.52
N GLN A 128 26.79 -13.91 51.82
CA GLN A 128 27.38 -12.59 51.95
C GLN A 128 26.98 -11.79 50.72
N SER A 129 25.96 -10.95 50.84
CA SER A 129 25.42 -10.26 49.69
C SER A 129 26.30 -9.04 49.47
N SER A 130 27.18 -9.16 48.48
CA SER A 130 27.94 -8.06 47.93
C SER A 130 27.11 -7.46 46.80
N VAL A 131 26.32 -6.45 47.12
CA VAL A 131 25.45 -5.79 46.14
C VAL A 131 26.14 -4.51 45.68
N ALA A 132 26.38 -4.40 44.37
CA ALA A 132 26.79 -3.14 43.77
C ALA A 132 25.62 -2.15 43.89
N VAL A 133 25.85 -1.05 44.61
CA VAL A 133 24.89 0.03 44.80
C VAL A 133 25.47 1.32 44.19
N PRO A 134 24.65 2.34 43.89
CA PRO A 134 25.16 3.62 43.44
C PRO A 134 26.23 4.17 44.41
N GLY A 135 27.46 4.36 43.92
CA GLY A 135 28.60 4.89 44.71
C GLY A 135 29.53 3.86 45.35
N GLY A 136 29.23 2.55 45.32
CA GLY A 136 30.09 1.55 45.96
C GLY A 136 29.50 0.15 46.02
N THR A 137 30.14 -0.72 46.79
CA THR A 137 29.67 -2.08 47.04
C THR A 137 29.24 -2.19 48.49
N ARG A 138 27.99 -2.57 48.72
CA ARG A 138 27.46 -2.84 50.05
C ARG A 138 27.59 -4.33 50.32
N GLN A 139 28.28 -4.68 51.39
CA GLN A 139 28.38 -6.07 51.86
C GLN A 139 27.59 -6.25 53.14
N ILE A 140 26.67 -7.21 53.14
CA ILE A 140 25.97 -7.65 54.34
C ILE A 140 26.59 -8.97 54.78
N SER A 141 27.23 -8.94 55.94
CA SER A 141 27.82 -10.15 56.55
C SER A 141 26.72 -11.09 57.07
N SER A 142 27.10 -12.35 57.32
CA SER A 142 26.20 -13.38 57.86
C SER A 142 25.65 -13.06 59.26
N THR A 143 26.29 -12.12 59.99
CA THR A 143 25.88 -11.62 61.31
C THR A 143 25.01 -10.36 61.23
N GLY A 144 24.70 -9.86 60.03
CA GLY A 144 23.87 -8.67 59.83
C GLY A 144 24.65 -7.34 59.85
N GLN A 145 25.97 -7.38 60.00
CA GLN A 145 26.80 -6.18 59.90
C GLN A 145 26.88 -5.72 58.45
N ILE A 146 26.57 -4.45 58.21
CA ILE A 146 26.57 -3.81 56.90
C ILE A 146 27.87 -3.01 56.76
N SER A 147 28.66 -3.32 55.75
CA SER A 147 29.83 -2.53 55.35
C SER A 147 29.63 -1.96 53.95
N PHE A 148 30.19 -0.78 53.72
CA PHE A 148 30.12 -0.08 52.44
C PHE A 148 31.54 0.23 51.98
N THR A 149 31.91 -0.31 50.84
CA THR A 149 33.17 -0.01 50.18
C THR A 149 32.88 0.98 49.05
N PRO A 150 33.23 2.27 49.17
CA PRO A 150 33.03 3.23 48.09
C PRO A 150 33.81 2.79 46.84
N ARG A 151 33.23 3.00 45.66
CA ARG A 151 33.92 2.75 44.39
C ARG A 151 35.15 3.64 44.29
N SER A 152 36.23 3.12 43.73
CA SER A 152 37.36 3.97 43.36
C SER A 152 36.91 5.01 42.32
N GLU A 153 37.58 6.17 42.29
CA GLU A 153 37.27 7.22 41.32
C GLU A 153 37.38 6.69 39.87
N GLU A 154 38.32 5.78 39.64
CA GLU A 154 38.52 5.09 38.36
C GLU A 154 37.33 4.19 37.98
N GLU A 155 36.77 3.43 38.93
CA GLU A 155 35.58 2.60 38.69
C GLU A 155 34.32 3.45 38.46
N ARG A 156 34.20 4.61 39.13
CA ARG A 156 33.10 5.56 38.90
C ARG A 156 33.15 6.11 37.48
N ILE A 157 34.33 6.52 37.02
CA ILE A 157 34.54 7.03 35.66
C ILE A 157 34.29 5.92 34.62
N ALA A 158 34.77 4.70 34.85
CA ALA A 158 34.54 3.57 33.96
C ALA A 158 33.06 3.20 33.83
N THR A 159 32.33 3.18 34.94
CA THR A 159 30.88 2.89 34.92
C THR A 159 30.09 3.97 34.21
N ALA A 160 30.39 5.26 34.49
CA ALA A 160 29.73 6.38 33.83
C ALA A 160 29.98 6.37 32.31
N ARG A 161 31.19 6.03 31.87
CA ARG A 161 31.50 5.85 30.44
C ARG A 161 30.70 4.71 29.82
N ALA A 162 30.64 3.55 30.48
CA ALA A 162 29.89 2.39 30.00
C ALA A 162 28.38 2.66 29.89
N GLU A 163 27.80 3.37 30.85
CA GLU A 163 26.39 3.80 30.81
C GLU A 163 26.13 4.80 29.68
N THR A 164 27.04 5.77 29.50
CA THR A 164 26.94 6.76 28.42
C THR A 164 27.02 6.06 27.05
N GLU A 165 27.92 5.10 26.89
CA GLU A 165 28.07 4.33 25.65
C GLU A 165 26.85 3.43 25.40
N LYS A 166 26.29 2.80 26.45
CA LYS A 166 25.04 2.02 26.35
C LYS A 166 23.86 2.90 25.92
N GLN A 167 23.76 4.12 26.45
CA GLN A 167 22.73 5.08 26.05
C GLN A 167 22.91 5.57 24.61
N LEU A 168 24.16 5.81 24.18
CA LEU A 168 24.47 6.17 22.80
C LEU A 168 24.07 5.05 21.83
N ARG A 169 24.48 3.80 22.09
CA ARG A 169 24.10 2.65 21.26
C ARG A 169 22.58 2.45 21.21
N ALA A 170 21.89 2.61 22.34
CA ALA A 170 20.43 2.51 22.39
C ALA A 170 19.74 3.61 21.55
N LYS A 171 20.27 4.84 21.58
CA LYS A 171 19.79 5.94 20.72
C LYS A 171 20.05 5.66 19.24
N GLU A 172 21.24 5.19 18.89
CA GLU A 172 21.59 4.83 17.51
C GLU A 172 20.69 3.72 16.96
N SER A 173 20.48 2.64 17.71
CA SER A 173 19.57 1.55 17.31
C SER A 173 18.12 2.03 17.12
N LYS A 174 17.64 2.94 17.97
CA LYS A 174 16.30 3.54 17.80
C LYS A 174 16.22 4.37 16.53
N LEU A 175 17.25 5.15 16.23
CA LEU A 175 17.33 6.02 15.05
C LEU A 175 17.42 5.20 13.75
N GLU A 176 18.14 4.08 13.76
CA GLU A 176 18.15 3.12 12.65
C GLU A 176 16.80 2.45 12.42
N LEU A 177 16.11 2.06 13.49
CA LEU A 177 14.76 1.49 13.40
C LEU A 177 13.76 2.51 12.81
N GLU A 178 13.81 3.75 13.26
CA GLU A 178 12.98 4.84 12.75
C GLU A 178 13.26 5.12 11.26
N ARG A 179 14.53 5.11 10.84
CA ARG A 179 14.91 5.19 9.42
C ARG A 179 14.35 4.02 8.60
N GLY A 180 14.49 2.80 9.09
CA GLY A 180 13.95 1.60 8.43
C GLY A 180 12.42 1.66 8.26
N ILE A 181 11.69 2.09 9.30
CA ILE A 181 10.23 2.26 9.26
C ILE A 181 9.83 3.35 8.24
N SER A 182 10.56 4.47 8.22
CA SER A 182 10.33 5.56 7.26
C SER A 182 10.53 5.08 5.81
N ASP A 183 11.61 4.35 5.53
CA ASP A 183 11.90 3.82 4.20
C ASP A 183 10.84 2.84 3.71
N VAL A 184 10.34 1.97 4.60
CA VAL A 184 9.24 1.04 4.30
C VAL A 184 7.97 1.82 3.96
N LYS A 185 7.60 2.84 4.75
CA LYS A 185 6.41 3.68 4.47
C LYS A 185 6.52 4.43 3.14
N VAL A 186 7.69 4.97 2.80
CA VAL A 186 7.91 5.64 1.51
C VAL A 186 7.76 4.65 0.35
N LYS A 187 8.32 3.44 0.47
CA LYS A 187 8.17 2.38 -0.54
C LYS A 187 6.72 1.94 -0.70
N GLU A 188 5.99 1.78 0.40
CA GLU A 188 4.57 1.41 0.39
C GLU A 188 3.71 2.48 -0.30
N ASN A 189 3.92 3.76 0.03
CA ASN A 189 3.20 4.86 -0.60
C ASN A 189 3.50 4.97 -2.10
N LYS A 190 4.76 4.80 -2.51
CA LYS A 190 5.14 4.72 -3.93
C LYS A 190 4.44 3.56 -4.64
N LEU A 191 4.36 2.39 -4.00
CA LEU A 191 3.69 1.22 -4.58
C LEU A 191 2.17 1.44 -4.73
N LYS A 192 1.52 2.05 -3.72
CA LYS A 192 0.10 2.42 -3.78
C LYS A 192 -0.17 3.39 -4.94
N GLN A 193 0.66 4.41 -5.09
CA GLN A 193 0.55 5.38 -6.18
C GLN A 193 0.75 4.70 -7.55
N LEU A 194 1.78 3.86 -7.69
CA LEU A 194 2.05 3.11 -8.91
C LEU A 194 0.88 2.20 -9.31
N ASN A 195 0.27 1.51 -8.34
CA ASN A 195 -0.91 0.67 -8.60
C ASN A 195 -2.14 1.48 -9.00
N LYS A 196 -2.31 2.68 -8.41
CA LYS A 196 -3.36 3.63 -8.81
C LYS A 196 -3.17 4.09 -10.26
N ASP A 197 -1.94 4.45 -10.63
CA ASP A 197 -1.61 4.88 -11.98
C ASP A 197 -1.80 3.76 -13.01
N ARG A 198 -1.36 2.53 -12.68
CA ARG A 198 -1.62 1.33 -13.50
C ARG A 198 -3.10 1.07 -13.74
N SER A 199 -3.90 1.14 -12.68
CA SER A 199 -5.35 0.96 -12.76
C SER A 199 -5.99 2.02 -13.64
N ALA A 200 -5.54 3.28 -13.52
CA ALA A 200 -6.01 4.39 -14.35
C ALA A 200 -5.66 4.17 -15.83
N ILE A 201 -4.43 3.78 -16.17
CA ILE A 201 -4.03 3.46 -17.56
C ILE A 201 -4.96 2.39 -18.16
N VAL A 202 -5.17 1.28 -17.45
CA VAL A 202 -6.04 0.19 -17.93
C VAL A 202 -7.49 0.65 -18.09
N LYS A 203 -7.98 1.47 -17.15
CA LYS A 203 -9.33 2.04 -17.20
C LYS A 203 -9.49 2.94 -18.43
N ASP A 204 -8.53 3.81 -18.69
CA ASP A 204 -8.57 4.75 -19.82
C ASP A 204 -8.63 3.99 -21.16
N PHE A 205 -7.73 3.02 -21.38
CA PHE A 205 -7.78 2.16 -22.58
C PHE A 205 -9.09 1.38 -22.72
N ARG A 206 -9.65 0.91 -21.60
CA ARG A 206 -10.94 0.19 -21.61
C ARG A 206 -12.09 1.12 -21.98
N THR A 207 -12.17 2.29 -21.37
CA THR A 207 -13.22 3.28 -21.62
C THR A 207 -13.16 3.77 -23.06
N GLN A 208 -11.97 4.12 -23.57
CA GLN A 208 -11.79 4.51 -24.97
C GLN A 208 -12.23 3.40 -25.93
N SER A 209 -11.83 2.15 -25.67
CA SER A 209 -12.24 1.01 -26.48
C SER A 209 -13.74 0.72 -26.43
N GLN A 210 -14.41 0.94 -25.29
CA GLN A 210 -15.86 0.77 -25.16
C GLN A 210 -16.62 1.86 -25.92
N LEU A 211 -16.18 3.12 -25.80
CA LEU A 211 -16.74 4.24 -26.56
C LEU A 211 -16.56 4.00 -28.06
N ALA A 212 -15.36 3.61 -28.51
CA ALA A 212 -15.08 3.27 -29.90
C ALA A 212 -16.00 2.14 -30.41
N ALA A 213 -16.15 1.06 -29.64
CA ALA A 213 -17.01 -0.06 -30.01
C ALA A 213 -18.50 0.35 -30.13
N ALA A 214 -18.97 1.24 -29.26
CA ALA A 214 -20.34 1.74 -29.30
C ALA A 214 -20.64 2.61 -30.54
N GLN A 215 -19.62 3.26 -31.13
CA GLN A 215 -19.80 4.13 -32.30
C GLN A 215 -19.71 3.38 -33.65
N ILE A 216 -19.04 2.24 -33.71
CA ILE A 216 -18.89 1.45 -34.96
C ILE A 216 -20.23 1.17 -35.67
N PRO A 217 -21.32 0.75 -34.98
CA PRO A 217 -22.61 0.54 -35.63
C PRO A 217 -23.16 1.82 -36.29
N THR A 218 -23.05 2.96 -35.62
CA THR A 218 -23.47 4.26 -36.17
C THR A 218 -22.65 4.61 -37.41
N ILE A 219 -21.32 4.46 -37.36
CA ILE A 219 -20.43 4.72 -38.50
C ILE A 219 -20.77 3.82 -39.68
N ASN A 220 -20.94 2.51 -39.46
CA ASN A 220 -21.31 1.55 -40.52
C ASN A 220 -22.68 1.88 -41.13
N ASN A 221 -23.64 2.32 -40.32
CA ASN A 221 -24.96 2.73 -40.82
C ASN A 221 -24.87 4.00 -41.66
N THR A 222 -24.05 4.97 -41.26
CA THR A 222 -23.82 6.20 -42.04
C THR A 222 -23.09 5.92 -43.34
N LEU A 223 -22.05 5.08 -43.32
CA LEU A 223 -21.34 4.61 -44.53
C LEU A 223 -22.31 3.96 -45.53
N LYS A 224 -23.12 3.00 -45.10
CA LYS A 224 -24.12 2.35 -45.96
C LYS A 224 -25.13 3.34 -46.56
N LYS A 225 -25.48 4.41 -45.83
CA LYS A 225 -26.39 5.45 -46.33
C LYS A 225 -25.71 6.31 -47.39
N LEU A 226 -24.48 6.75 -47.14
CA LEU A 226 -23.68 7.53 -48.08
C LEU A 226 -23.35 6.76 -49.37
N GLU A 227 -22.99 5.48 -49.26
CA GLU A 227 -22.72 4.61 -50.43
C GLU A 227 -23.94 4.53 -51.35
N ARG A 228 -25.12 4.24 -50.81
CA ARG A 228 -26.38 4.20 -51.58
C ARG A 228 -26.74 5.54 -52.24
N ILE A 229 -26.29 6.64 -51.66
CA ILE A 229 -26.51 7.97 -52.24
C ILE A 229 -25.52 8.21 -53.39
N SER A 230 -24.26 7.82 -53.22
CA SER A 230 -23.26 7.87 -54.29
C SER A 230 -23.64 7.03 -55.51
N THR A 231 -24.46 5.99 -55.33
CA THR A 231 -24.98 5.12 -56.41
C THR A 231 -26.29 5.63 -57.04
N GLY A 232 -26.74 6.85 -56.74
CA GLY A 232 -27.90 7.48 -57.38
C GLY A 232 -29.27 7.16 -56.76
N SER A 233 -29.33 6.45 -55.62
CA SER A 233 -30.59 6.09 -54.94
C SER A 233 -31.16 7.23 -54.05
N PHE A 234 -30.83 8.48 -54.36
CA PHE A 234 -31.12 9.63 -53.50
C PHE A 234 -32.62 9.90 -53.34
N ALA A 235 -33.40 9.73 -54.42
CA ALA A 235 -34.85 9.95 -54.43
C ALA A 235 -35.60 9.02 -53.45
N GLU A 236 -35.23 7.75 -53.38
CA GLU A 236 -35.82 6.78 -52.44
C GLU A 236 -35.38 7.01 -50.99
N GLN A 237 -34.18 7.56 -50.79
CA GLN A 237 -33.65 7.83 -49.46
C GLN A 237 -34.11 9.15 -48.85
N LYS A 238 -34.46 10.15 -49.67
CA LYS A 238 -34.98 11.45 -49.20
C LYS A 238 -36.13 11.27 -48.19
N ALA A 239 -37.05 10.33 -48.46
CA ALA A 239 -38.16 10.00 -47.55
C ALA A 239 -37.71 9.33 -46.23
N LYS A 240 -36.67 8.49 -46.27
CA LYS A 240 -36.11 7.82 -45.07
C LYS A 240 -35.23 8.75 -44.23
N LEU A 241 -34.51 9.68 -44.86
CA LEU A 241 -33.71 10.71 -44.20
C LEU A 241 -34.58 11.65 -43.36
N LYS A 242 -35.71 12.11 -43.91
CA LYS A 242 -36.70 12.90 -43.16
C LYS A 242 -37.21 12.15 -41.92
N ARG A 243 -37.52 10.86 -42.07
CA ARG A 243 -38.05 10.02 -40.99
C ARG A 243 -37.06 9.72 -39.87
N PHE A 244 -35.78 9.50 -40.20
CA PHE A 244 -34.77 9.09 -39.22
C PHE A 244 -34.00 10.24 -38.58
N PHE A 245 -33.92 11.38 -39.27
CA PHE A 245 -33.10 12.50 -38.84
C PHE A 245 -33.84 13.83 -38.81
N GLY A 246 -35.13 13.86 -39.15
CA GLY A 246 -35.95 15.08 -39.11
C GLY A 246 -35.62 16.10 -40.21
N LEU A 247 -34.90 15.68 -41.26
CA LEU A 247 -34.32 16.59 -42.25
C LEU A 247 -35.16 16.67 -43.53
N ASP A 248 -35.62 17.87 -43.85
CA ASP A 248 -36.11 18.24 -45.19
C ASP A 248 -34.91 18.66 -46.05
N ALA A 249 -34.21 17.69 -46.64
CA ALA A 249 -33.17 17.98 -47.63
C ALA A 249 -33.85 18.45 -48.92
N ALA A 250 -34.07 19.77 -49.05
CA ALA A 250 -34.68 20.37 -50.23
C ALA A 250 -33.82 20.16 -51.49
N ASN A 251 -32.50 20.20 -51.36
CA ASN A 251 -31.50 20.03 -52.41
C ASN A 251 -30.24 19.28 -51.94
N GLU A 252 -29.36 18.96 -52.88
CA GLU A 252 -28.11 18.21 -52.65
C GLU A 252 -27.14 18.96 -51.72
N GLU A 253 -27.08 20.30 -51.79
CA GLU A 253 -26.29 21.14 -50.89
C GLU A 253 -26.74 21.06 -49.42
N ALA A 254 -28.05 21.11 -49.15
CA ALA A 254 -28.58 20.94 -47.80
C ALA A 254 -28.26 19.54 -47.25
N PHE A 255 -28.28 18.53 -48.11
CA PHE A 255 -27.87 17.18 -47.73
C PHE A 255 -26.37 17.08 -47.41
N MET A 256 -25.52 17.72 -48.21
CA MET A 256 -24.07 17.76 -48.00
C MET A 256 -23.68 18.48 -46.71
N ALA A 257 -24.29 19.64 -46.44
CA ALA A 257 -24.10 20.36 -45.18
C ALA A 257 -24.47 19.50 -43.97
N GLU A 258 -25.50 18.67 -44.12
CA GLU A 258 -26.02 17.87 -43.02
C GLU A 258 -25.28 16.55 -42.83
N THR A 259 -24.78 15.94 -43.91
CA THR A 259 -23.82 14.84 -43.81
C THR A 259 -22.51 15.29 -43.19
N ASN A 260 -22.06 16.53 -43.47
CA ASN A 260 -20.93 17.12 -42.75
C ASN A 260 -21.21 17.22 -41.25
N LYS A 261 -22.38 17.72 -40.85
CA LYS A 261 -22.77 17.72 -39.42
C LYS A 261 -22.80 16.32 -38.83
N LEU A 262 -23.22 15.31 -39.60
CA LEU A 262 -23.32 13.92 -39.13
C LEU A 262 -21.93 13.28 -38.93
N VAL A 263 -21.00 13.55 -39.86
CA VAL A 263 -19.59 13.15 -39.76
C VAL A 263 -18.91 13.88 -38.60
N LEU A 264 -19.13 15.19 -38.46
CA LEU A 264 -18.61 15.98 -37.36
C LEU A 264 -19.19 15.52 -36.01
N ASN A 265 -20.49 15.26 -35.91
CA ASN A 265 -21.13 14.72 -34.71
C ASN A 265 -20.57 13.33 -34.35
N ALA A 266 -20.29 12.47 -35.34
CA ALA A 266 -19.65 11.18 -35.11
C ALA A 266 -18.21 11.34 -34.61
N ALA A 267 -17.46 12.30 -35.17
CA ALA A 267 -16.10 12.63 -34.74
C ALA A 267 -16.07 13.25 -33.33
N GLU A 268 -16.98 14.17 -33.02
CA GLU A 268 -17.11 14.81 -31.69
C GLU A 268 -17.47 13.79 -30.60
N LYS A 269 -18.39 12.86 -30.88
CA LYS A 269 -18.71 11.77 -29.97
C LYS A 269 -17.55 10.79 -29.75
N MET A 270 -16.53 10.85 -30.60
CA MET A 270 -15.29 10.09 -30.47
C MET A 270 -14.14 10.89 -29.85
N LYS A 271 -14.33 12.17 -29.52
CA LYS A 271 -13.28 13.04 -28.96
C LYS A 271 -12.65 12.50 -27.66
N GLY A 272 -13.41 11.73 -26.87
CA GLY A 272 -12.91 11.04 -25.67
C GLY A 272 -12.32 9.64 -25.92
N ALA A 273 -12.50 9.08 -27.12
CA ALA A 273 -12.04 7.74 -27.51
C ALA A 273 -10.81 7.76 -28.42
N LEU A 274 -10.52 8.91 -29.02
CA LEU A 274 -9.42 9.18 -29.93
C LEU A 274 -8.32 9.97 -29.22
N SER A 275 -7.06 9.76 -29.60
CA SER A 275 -5.98 10.63 -29.12
C SER A 275 -6.05 12.02 -29.78
N GLU A 276 -5.48 13.04 -29.15
CA GLU A 276 -5.33 14.40 -29.71
C GLU A 276 -4.71 14.37 -31.12
N ARG A 277 -3.79 13.42 -31.33
CA ARG A 277 -3.12 13.19 -32.62
C ARG A 277 -4.07 12.63 -33.67
N ASP A 278 -4.95 11.70 -33.29
CA ASP A 278 -5.94 11.11 -34.19
C ASP A 278 -7.00 12.15 -34.59
N LEU A 279 -7.40 13.00 -33.64
CA LEU A 279 -8.25 14.17 -33.89
C LEU A 279 -7.57 15.17 -34.82
N THR A 280 -6.30 15.50 -34.58
CA THR A 280 -5.53 16.41 -35.44
C THR A 280 -5.40 15.84 -36.86
N PHE A 281 -5.20 14.53 -36.99
CA PHE A 281 -5.21 13.86 -38.28
C PHE A 281 -6.57 14.00 -38.96
N LEU A 282 -7.67 13.67 -38.27
CA LEU A 282 -9.03 13.83 -38.81
C LEU A 282 -9.30 15.25 -39.27
N VAL A 283 -8.98 16.25 -38.44
CA VAL A 283 -9.16 17.66 -38.78
C VAL A 283 -8.38 18.04 -40.04
N LYS A 284 -7.11 17.62 -40.15
CA LYS A 284 -6.28 17.87 -41.34
C LYS A 284 -6.80 17.17 -42.59
N SER A 285 -7.28 15.94 -42.47
CA SER A 285 -7.89 15.19 -43.56
C SER A 285 -9.22 15.81 -43.99
N THR A 286 -9.99 16.38 -43.06
CA THR A 286 -11.32 16.95 -43.35
C THR A 286 -11.29 18.32 -44.03
N ALA A 287 -10.20 19.08 -43.91
CA ALA A 287 -10.12 20.50 -44.28
C ALA A 287 -10.48 20.82 -45.74
N ASN A 288 -10.47 19.83 -46.66
CA ASN A 288 -10.96 19.99 -48.03
C ASN A 288 -11.82 18.80 -48.54
N ILE A 289 -11.90 17.72 -47.76
CA ILE A 289 -12.51 16.45 -48.19
C ILE A 289 -13.99 16.37 -47.79
N GLY A 290 -14.41 17.05 -46.71
CA GLY A 290 -15.79 16.97 -46.20
C GLY A 290 -16.87 17.43 -47.19
N ASN A 291 -16.55 18.28 -48.16
CA ASN A 291 -17.58 18.86 -49.03
C ASN A 291 -18.09 17.94 -50.16
N THR A 292 -17.70 16.67 -50.18
CA THR A 292 -18.16 15.68 -51.18
C THR A 292 -18.61 14.37 -50.52
N VAL A 293 -19.56 13.65 -51.14
CA VAL A 293 -20.02 12.33 -50.63
C VAL A 293 -18.85 11.36 -50.52
N ALA A 294 -18.00 11.30 -51.54
CA ALA A 294 -16.80 10.47 -51.56
C ALA A 294 -15.85 10.81 -50.41
N GLY A 295 -15.67 12.10 -50.13
CA GLY A 295 -14.84 12.54 -49.03
C GLY A 295 -15.43 12.24 -47.64
N ASN A 296 -16.73 12.39 -47.46
CA ASN A 296 -17.42 11.98 -46.22
C ASN A 296 -17.33 10.47 -45.97
N ILE A 297 -17.41 9.66 -47.03
CA ILE A 297 -17.15 8.21 -46.96
C ILE A 297 -15.70 7.96 -46.50
N GLN A 298 -14.73 8.67 -47.06
CA GLN A 298 -13.33 8.53 -46.66
C GLN A 298 -13.10 8.89 -45.19
N ILE A 299 -13.65 10.02 -44.73
CA ILE A 299 -13.54 10.44 -43.33
C ILE A 299 -14.14 9.39 -42.39
N LEU A 300 -15.34 8.88 -42.68
CA LEU A 300 -15.96 7.84 -41.84
C LEU A 300 -15.19 6.53 -41.85
N ASN A 301 -14.59 6.16 -42.98
CA ASN A 301 -13.70 4.99 -43.05
C ASN A 301 -12.44 5.18 -42.19
N ASP A 302 -11.89 6.39 -42.15
CA ASP A 302 -10.74 6.69 -41.29
C ASP A 302 -11.14 6.70 -39.82
N ILE A 303 -12.28 7.31 -39.46
CA ILE A 303 -12.85 7.25 -38.10
C ILE A 303 -13.06 5.79 -37.68
N LYS A 304 -13.61 4.96 -38.57
CA LYS A 304 -13.81 3.52 -38.32
C LYS A 304 -12.50 2.80 -38.06
N LYS A 305 -11.47 3.01 -38.90
CA LYS A 305 -10.13 2.41 -38.70
C LYS A 305 -9.52 2.81 -37.36
N LEU A 306 -9.69 4.08 -36.97
CA LEU A 306 -9.23 4.58 -35.66
C LEU A 306 -9.98 3.90 -34.51
N ALA A 307 -11.30 3.78 -34.60
CA ALA A 307 -12.12 3.07 -33.60
C ALA A 307 -11.71 1.60 -33.47
N GLU A 308 -11.54 0.90 -34.61
CA GLU A 308 -11.09 -0.50 -34.65
C GLU A 308 -9.67 -0.67 -34.09
N HIS A 309 -8.78 0.28 -34.37
CA HIS A 309 -7.44 0.30 -33.80
C HIS A 309 -7.49 0.44 -32.28
N SER A 310 -8.25 1.40 -31.73
CA SER A 310 -8.42 1.57 -30.28
C SER A 310 -8.90 0.27 -29.59
N ILE A 311 -9.87 -0.42 -30.21
CA ILE A 311 -10.33 -1.74 -29.75
C ILE A 311 -9.20 -2.78 -29.82
N GLY A 312 -8.43 -2.79 -30.91
CA GLY A 312 -7.28 -3.67 -31.12
C GLY A 312 -6.17 -3.43 -30.09
N VAL A 313 -5.86 -2.18 -29.77
CA VAL A 313 -4.89 -1.77 -28.76
C VAL A 313 -5.31 -2.26 -27.39
N ASN A 314 -6.57 -2.06 -26.98
CA ASN A 314 -7.08 -2.58 -25.71
C ASN A 314 -7.01 -4.12 -25.63
N LYS A 315 -7.31 -4.83 -26.73
CA LYS A 315 -7.12 -6.30 -26.79
C LYS A 315 -5.65 -6.69 -26.62
N LYS A 316 -4.71 -5.97 -27.24
CA LYS A 316 -3.27 -6.19 -27.10
C LYS A 316 -2.79 -5.89 -25.69
N LEU A 317 -3.22 -4.78 -25.08
CA LEU A 317 -2.94 -4.43 -23.69
C LEU A 317 -3.41 -5.53 -22.74
N LYS A 318 -4.64 -6.03 -22.89
CA LYS A 318 -5.15 -7.15 -22.08
C LYS A 318 -4.29 -8.40 -22.22
N LYS A 319 -3.87 -8.73 -23.45
CA LYS A 319 -2.97 -9.87 -23.68
C LYS A 319 -1.59 -9.66 -23.05
N PHE A 320 -1.06 -8.44 -23.14
CA PHE A 320 0.23 -8.06 -22.55
C PHE A 320 0.21 -8.16 -21.03
N ILE A 321 -0.82 -7.60 -20.38
CA ILE A 321 -1.01 -7.71 -18.92
C ILE A 321 -1.19 -9.17 -18.51
N LYS A 322 -1.98 -9.94 -19.26
CA LYS A 322 -2.16 -11.38 -19.02
C LYS A 322 -0.85 -12.17 -19.17
N GLY A 323 0.09 -11.67 -19.97
CA GLY A 323 1.44 -12.22 -20.12
C GLY A 323 2.45 -11.71 -19.09
N GLY A 324 2.01 -11.04 -18.01
CA GLY A 324 2.88 -10.51 -16.96
C GLY A 324 3.47 -9.12 -17.25
N GLY A 325 3.13 -8.52 -18.39
CA GLY A 325 3.54 -7.15 -18.72
C GLY A 325 2.90 -6.13 -17.79
N LYS A 326 3.66 -5.09 -17.42
CA LYS A 326 3.16 -3.99 -16.60
C LYS A 326 2.52 -2.92 -17.49
N PRO A 327 1.31 -2.40 -17.18
CA PRO A 327 0.61 -1.45 -18.06
C PRO A 327 1.45 -0.25 -18.53
N GLU A 328 2.34 0.26 -17.69
CA GLU A 328 3.25 1.40 -17.98
C GLU A 328 4.36 1.10 -19.00
N ASP A 329 4.59 -0.17 -19.31
CA ASP A 329 5.56 -0.65 -20.29
C ASP A 329 4.90 -1.02 -21.62
N PHE A 330 3.57 -0.90 -21.72
CA PHE A 330 2.85 -1.21 -22.94
C PHE A 330 3.01 -0.10 -23.97
N GLU A 331 3.66 -0.42 -25.09
CA GLU A 331 3.73 0.46 -26.26
C GLU A 331 2.59 0.14 -27.24
N PRO A 332 1.61 1.04 -27.42
CA PRO A 332 0.55 0.81 -28.38
C PRO A 332 1.12 0.77 -29.80
N PRO A 333 0.71 -0.20 -30.65
CA PRO A 333 1.14 -0.24 -32.05
C PRO A 333 0.75 1.05 -32.76
N LEU A 334 1.69 1.64 -33.50
CA LEU A 334 1.39 2.83 -34.30
C LEU A 334 0.38 2.49 -35.40
N LEU A 335 -0.58 3.38 -35.63
CA LEU A 335 -1.38 3.36 -36.84
C LEU A 335 -0.47 3.75 -38.01
N THR A 336 -0.18 2.80 -38.89
CA THR A 336 0.35 3.09 -40.23
C THR A 336 -0.85 3.36 -41.13
N VAL A 337 -1.26 4.62 -41.23
CA VAL A 337 -2.23 5.02 -42.24
C VAL A 337 -1.44 5.27 -43.52
N THR A 338 -1.57 4.38 -44.50
CA THR A 338 -1.03 4.59 -45.84
C THR A 338 -1.86 5.68 -46.50
N THR A 339 -1.49 6.94 -46.29
CA THR A 339 -1.92 8.02 -47.17
C THR A 339 -1.29 7.74 -48.51
N THR A 340 -2.09 7.34 -49.50
CA THR A 340 -1.68 7.34 -50.91
C THR A 340 -1.25 8.77 -51.25
N GLY A 341 0.06 9.07 -51.10
CA GLY A 341 0.66 10.36 -51.45
C GLY A 341 1.56 11.06 -50.42
N ALA A 342 1.74 10.56 -49.18
CA ALA A 342 2.64 11.23 -48.21
C ALA A 342 3.68 10.30 -47.58
N ALA A 343 4.89 10.85 -47.40
CA ALA A 343 6.13 10.18 -47.08
C ALA A 343 6.06 9.24 -45.86
N VAL A 344 6.80 8.14 -45.95
CA VAL A 344 6.95 7.07 -44.95
C VAL A 344 7.21 7.67 -43.56
N PRO A 345 6.45 7.29 -42.51
CA PRO A 345 6.70 7.79 -41.17
C PRO A 345 8.04 7.28 -40.65
N GLN A 346 8.94 8.21 -40.31
CA GLN A 346 10.23 7.91 -39.67
C GLN A 346 10.00 7.18 -38.33
N GLN A 347 10.70 6.05 -38.16
CA GLN A 347 10.83 5.41 -36.86
C GLN A 347 11.58 6.35 -35.90
N LEU A 348 10.99 6.59 -34.74
CA LEU A 348 11.58 7.44 -33.70
C LEU A 348 12.80 6.75 -33.10
N SER A 349 13.88 7.51 -32.90
CA SER A 349 15.06 7.02 -32.17
C SER A 349 14.71 6.68 -30.71
N PRO A 350 15.52 5.85 -30.02
CA PRO A 350 15.31 5.54 -28.60
C PRO A 350 15.19 6.77 -27.69
N GLU A 351 15.97 7.82 -27.95
CA GLU A 351 15.89 9.10 -27.21
C GLU A 351 14.59 9.85 -27.48
N GLN A 352 14.11 9.84 -28.73
CA GLN A 352 12.81 10.40 -29.07
C GLN A 352 11.67 9.62 -28.43
N LYS A 353 11.82 8.29 -28.24
CA LYS A 353 10.84 7.47 -27.51
C LYS A 353 10.80 7.81 -26.02
N GLN A 354 11.94 8.01 -25.36
CA GLN A 354 12.00 8.42 -23.96
C GLN A 354 11.44 9.82 -23.73
N SER A 355 11.84 10.79 -24.56
CA SER A 355 11.31 12.16 -24.51
C SER A 355 9.79 12.16 -24.72
N ARG A 356 9.30 11.31 -25.62
CA ARG A 356 7.86 11.15 -25.86
C ARG A 356 7.12 10.47 -24.71
N LYS A 357 7.74 9.51 -24.02
CA LYS A 357 7.17 8.92 -22.79
C LYS A 357 7.00 9.99 -21.70
N ALA A 358 7.98 10.87 -21.55
CA ALA A 358 7.91 11.99 -20.60
C ALA A 358 6.81 13.01 -20.98
N GLN A 359 6.68 13.36 -22.26
CA GLN A 359 5.63 14.26 -22.74
C GLN A 359 4.22 13.69 -22.52
N LEU A 360 4.01 12.39 -22.79
CA LEU A 360 2.72 11.72 -22.58
C LEU A 360 2.33 11.68 -21.10
N PHE A 361 3.30 11.49 -20.22
CA PHE A 361 3.07 11.59 -18.77
C PHE A 361 2.65 13.00 -18.36
N GLU A 362 3.23 14.04 -18.96
CA GLU A 362 2.92 15.42 -18.59
C GLU A 362 1.61 15.95 -19.20
N GLU A 363 1.25 15.48 -20.39
CA GLU A 363 -0.09 15.70 -20.96
C GLU A 363 -1.17 15.02 -20.10
N LEU A 364 -0.93 13.79 -19.64
CA LEU A 364 -1.83 13.09 -18.71
C LEU A 364 -1.92 13.79 -17.35
N ARG A 365 -0.85 14.42 -16.88
CA ARG A 365 -0.82 15.22 -15.64
C ARG A 365 -1.68 16.48 -15.79
N LYS A 366 -1.47 17.25 -16.87
CA LYS A 366 -2.24 18.47 -17.19
C LYS A 366 -3.73 18.18 -17.40
N ALA A 367 -4.07 17.10 -18.10
CA ALA A 367 -5.47 16.69 -18.31
C ALA A 367 -6.20 16.32 -17.01
N ARG A 368 -5.47 16.00 -15.93
CA ARG A 368 -6.01 15.69 -14.60
C ARG A 368 -6.13 16.90 -13.67
N GLY A 369 -5.75 18.09 -14.11
CA GLY A 369 -5.84 19.32 -13.30
C GLY A 369 -4.92 19.31 -12.06
N GLN A 370 -3.75 18.66 -12.15
CA GLN A 370 -2.70 18.61 -11.11
C GLN A 370 -1.39 19.27 -11.55
#